data_AF-A0A2A3E0T3-F1
#
_entry.id   AF-A0A2A3E0T3-F1
#
_cell.length_a   1.000
_cell.length_b   1.000
_cell.length_c   1.000
_cell.angle_alpha   90.00
_cell.angle_beta   90.00
_cell.angle_gamma   90.00
#
_symmetry.space_group_name_H-M   'P 1'
#
loop_
_entity.id
_entity.type
_entity.pdbx_description
1 polymer ?
#
loop_
_entity_poly.entity_id
_entity_poly.type
_entity_poly.pdbx_seq_one_letter_code
_entity_poly.pdbx_strand_id
1 'polypeptide(L)'
;MSTAEALLPLDLPASSAGAPLPHVFADEERLLVAYIANVPDASFDGTNPRSVSAGAEGEAVAMLTVDPYVAFQFGPPNDEALRGHRLYALGLQPYSAFEVVNSSWIASLEEANRVHPRHMPECFRAAGISFSRSTIRPWNSSREISR
;
A
#
# COMPACT_ATOMS: atom_id res chain seq x y z
N MET A 1 -14.73 26.05 -0.76
CA MET A 1 -15.27 25.02 0.17
C MET A 1 -14.19 23.98 0.32
N SER A 2 -13.76 23.65 1.54
CA SER A 2 -12.83 22.55 1.76
C SER A 2 -13.59 21.25 1.47
N THR A 3 -13.19 20.53 0.43
CA THR A 3 -13.78 19.23 0.10
C THR A 3 -13.24 18.22 1.10
N ALA A 4 -14.12 17.48 1.78
CA ALA A 4 -13.71 16.47 2.75
C ALA A 4 -12.85 15.38 2.10
N GLU A 5 -11.90 14.85 2.86
CA GLU A 5 -11.10 13.70 2.44
C GLU A 5 -11.98 12.46 2.33
N ALA A 6 -11.80 11.69 1.27
CA ALA A 6 -12.62 10.51 1.00
C ALA A 6 -11.80 9.38 0.37
N LEU A 7 -12.28 8.15 0.57
CA LEU A 7 -11.74 6.94 -0.03
C LEU A 7 -12.64 6.50 -1.18
N LEU A 8 -12.05 6.37 -2.37
CA LEU A 8 -12.70 5.78 -3.54
C LEU A 8 -12.08 4.40 -3.78
N PRO A 9 -12.85 3.31 -3.73
CA PRO A 9 -12.32 1.97 -4.00
C PRO A 9 -11.84 1.89 -5.45
N LEU A 10 -10.66 1.29 -5.64
CA LEU A 10 -10.13 0.99 -6.97
C LEU A 10 -10.51 -0.44 -7.35
N ASP A 11 -10.93 -0.61 -8.60
CA ASP A 11 -11.21 -1.93 -9.18
C ASP A 11 -9.88 -2.59 -9.61
N LEU A 12 -9.14 -3.09 -8.62
CA LEU A 12 -7.91 -3.84 -8.81
C LEU A 12 -8.08 -5.27 -8.27
N PRO A 13 -7.34 -6.25 -8.79
CA PRO A 13 -7.30 -7.59 -8.20
C PRO A 13 -6.98 -7.49 -6.71
N ALA A 14 -7.81 -8.10 -5.86
CA ALA A 14 -7.57 -8.10 -4.42
C ALA A 14 -6.21 -8.73 -4.10
N SER A 15 -5.50 -8.22 -3.09
CA SER A 15 -4.20 -8.77 -2.71
C SER A 15 -4.37 -10.10 -1.95
N SER A 16 -3.42 -11.02 -2.09
CA SER A 16 -3.37 -12.25 -1.28
C SER A 16 -3.30 -11.90 0.20
N ALA A 17 -4.28 -12.36 0.99
CA ALA A 17 -4.36 -12.05 2.42
C ALA A 17 -3.25 -12.73 3.25
N GLY A 18 -2.81 -13.92 2.84
CA GLY A 18 -1.79 -14.68 3.56
C GLY A 18 -0.35 -14.27 3.23
N ALA A 19 -0.11 -13.88 1.98
CA ALA A 19 1.23 -13.56 1.49
C ALA A 19 1.14 -12.59 0.30
N PRO A 20 0.83 -11.29 0.54
CA PRO A 20 0.70 -10.32 -0.54
C PRO A 20 2.03 -10.02 -1.24
N LEU A 21 3.15 -10.19 -0.50
CA LEU A 21 4.53 -9.96 -0.95
C LEU A 21 4.68 -8.76 -1.90
N PRO A 22 4.27 -7.55 -1.48
CA PRO A 22 4.35 -6.38 -2.33
C PRO A 22 5.80 -6.01 -2.63
N HIS A 23 6.07 -5.72 -3.90
CA HIS A 23 7.33 -5.19 -4.41
C HIS A 23 7.06 -3.80 -4.98
N VAL A 24 7.86 -2.82 -4.53
CA VAL A 24 7.73 -1.43 -4.94
C VAL A 24 9.00 -1.01 -5.66
N PHE A 25 8.86 -0.50 -6.87
CA PHE A 25 9.93 0.13 -7.64
C PHE A 25 9.52 1.58 -7.90
N ALA A 26 10.40 2.51 -7.55
CA ALA A 26 10.12 3.93 -7.68
C ALA A 26 11.34 4.63 -8.28
N ASP A 27 11.12 5.43 -9.31
CA ASP A 27 12.09 6.36 -9.88
C ASP A 27 11.53 7.80 -9.84
N GLU A 28 12.13 8.76 -10.53
CA GLU A 28 11.66 10.16 -10.47
C GLU A 28 10.31 10.41 -11.18
N GLU A 29 9.91 9.53 -12.09
CA GLU A 29 8.69 9.68 -12.90
C GLU A 29 7.60 8.69 -12.48
N ARG A 30 7.99 7.43 -12.20
CA ARG A 30 7.08 6.30 -12.09
C ARG A 30 7.19 5.57 -10.77
N LEU A 31 6.02 5.20 -10.26
CA LEU A 31 5.85 4.25 -9.18
C LEU A 31 5.22 2.98 -9.73
N LEU A 32 5.92 1.86 -9.57
CA LEU A 32 5.43 0.53 -9.90
C LEU A 32 5.23 -0.27 -8.61
N VAL A 33 4.05 -0.85 -8.46
CA VAL A 33 3.73 -1.74 -7.34
C VAL A 33 3.25 -3.07 -7.89
N ALA A 34 3.98 -4.13 -7.57
CA ALA A 34 3.63 -5.50 -7.89
C ALA A 34 3.25 -6.25 -6.62
N TYR A 35 2.21 -7.08 -6.67
CA TYR A 35 1.80 -7.90 -5.54
C TYR A 35 1.15 -9.20 -6.02
N ILE A 36 1.14 -10.22 -5.15
CA ILE A 36 0.44 -11.47 -5.43
C ILE A 36 -1.06 -11.22 -5.30
N ALA A 37 -1.78 -11.43 -6.39
CA ALA A 37 -3.23 -11.29 -6.44
C ALA A 37 -3.89 -12.53 -5.82
N ASN A 38 -4.97 -12.29 -5.07
CA ASN A 38 -5.84 -13.34 -4.58
C ASN A 38 -6.71 -13.84 -5.74
N VAL A 39 -6.34 -14.98 -6.34
CA VAL A 39 -7.17 -15.68 -7.30
C VAL A 39 -7.87 -16.83 -6.57
N PRO A 40 -9.20 -16.74 -6.36
CA PRO A 40 -9.93 -17.81 -5.70
C PRO A 40 -9.86 -19.10 -6.54
N ASP A 41 -9.39 -20.18 -5.94
CA ASP A 41 -9.51 -21.51 -6.52
C ASP A 41 -10.98 -21.96 -6.39
N ALA A 42 -11.68 -22.04 -7.52
CA ALA A 42 -13.09 -22.42 -7.54
C ALA A 42 -13.36 -23.86 -7.02
N SER A 43 -12.32 -24.69 -6.95
CA SER A 43 -12.40 -26.04 -6.39
C SER A 43 -12.20 -26.09 -4.87
N PHE A 44 -11.85 -24.97 -4.25
CA PHE A 44 -11.59 -24.88 -2.82
C PHE A 44 -12.89 -24.79 -2.01
N ASP A 45 -13.11 -25.76 -1.12
CA ASP A 45 -14.33 -25.88 -0.30
C ASP A 45 -14.27 -25.14 1.05
N GLY A 46 -13.16 -24.45 1.34
CA GLY A 46 -12.98 -23.67 2.57
C GLY A 46 -12.70 -24.50 3.84
N THR A 47 -12.62 -25.83 3.75
CA THR A 47 -12.52 -26.70 4.95
C THR A 47 -11.10 -26.88 5.48
N ASN A 48 -10.09 -26.75 4.62
CA ASN A 48 -8.70 -27.00 4.99
C ASN A 48 -7.77 -25.89 4.46
N PRO A 49 -7.06 -25.14 5.33
CA PRO A 49 -6.13 -24.12 4.85
C PRO A 49 -5.01 -24.75 4.02
N ARG A 50 -4.81 -24.28 2.79
CA ARG A 50 -3.69 -24.69 1.94
C ARG A 50 -2.45 -23.89 2.32
N SER A 51 -1.39 -24.61 2.70
CA SER A 51 -0.07 -24.00 2.86
C SER A 51 0.54 -23.75 1.48
N VAL A 52 0.83 -22.49 1.16
CA VAL A 52 1.56 -22.09 -0.05
C VAL A 52 3.01 -21.79 0.33
N SER A 53 3.95 -22.30 -0.46
CA SER A 53 5.40 -22.11 -0.28
C SER A 53 5.92 -21.07 -1.29
N ALA A 54 7.12 -20.54 -1.03
CA ALA A 54 7.77 -19.59 -1.95
C ALA A 54 8.07 -20.17 -3.36
N GLY A 55 7.96 -21.49 -3.54
CA GLY A 55 8.10 -22.17 -4.84
C GLY A 55 6.78 -22.62 -5.44
N ALA A 56 5.64 -22.16 -4.91
CA ALA A 56 4.34 -22.44 -5.52
C ALA A 56 4.25 -21.76 -6.89
N GLU A 57 4.08 -22.57 -7.93
CA GLU A 57 3.86 -22.09 -9.30
C GLU A 57 2.37 -21.74 -9.50
N GLY A 58 2.10 -20.77 -10.38
CA GLY A 58 0.72 -20.40 -10.77
C GLY A 58 0.08 -19.24 -9.99
N GLU A 59 0.83 -18.57 -9.10
CA GLU A 59 0.35 -17.34 -8.46
C GLU A 59 0.24 -16.22 -9.50
N ALA A 60 -0.92 -15.55 -9.53
CA ALA A 60 -1.10 -14.38 -10.39
C ALA A 60 -0.46 -13.14 -9.72
N VAL A 61 0.29 -12.36 -10.49
CA VAL A 61 0.87 -11.10 -10.02
C VAL A 61 0.12 -9.94 -10.67
N ALA A 62 -0.41 -9.05 -9.83
CA ALA A 62 -0.95 -7.77 -10.28
C ALA A 62 0.17 -6.73 -10.26
N MET A 63 0.21 -5.88 -11.30
CA MET A 63 1.15 -4.77 -11.40
C MET A 63 0.38 -3.47 -11.64
N LEU A 64 0.53 -2.52 -10.74
CA LEU A 64 0.04 -1.16 -10.85
C LEU A 64 1.19 -0.24 -11.24
N THR A 65 0.95 0.68 -12.16
CA THR A 65 1.88 1.77 -12.47
C THR A 65 1.17 3.09 -12.27
N VAL A 66 1.83 4.02 -11.58
CA VAL A 66 1.37 5.39 -11.38
C VAL A 66 2.45 6.34 -11.83
N ASP A 67 2.04 7.26 -12.71
CA ASP A 67 2.88 8.25 -13.36
C ASP A 67 2.00 9.45 -13.74
N PRO A 68 2.34 10.69 -13.32
CA PRO A 68 3.41 11.04 -12.40
C PRO A 68 3.01 10.81 -10.93
N TYR A 69 4.00 10.71 -10.03
CA TYR A 69 3.77 10.70 -8.57
C TYR A 69 4.68 11.72 -7.85
N VAL A 70 4.26 12.19 -6.66
CA VAL A 70 5.01 13.22 -5.88
C VAL A 70 5.71 12.63 -4.67
N ALA A 71 5.08 11.68 -4.00
CA ALA A 71 5.63 11.00 -2.84
C ALA A 71 4.99 9.61 -2.72
N PHE A 72 5.74 8.66 -2.18
CA PHE A 72 5.23 7.35 -1.82
C PHE A 72 5.58 7.03 -0.36
N GLN A 73 4.71 6.30 0.33
CA GLN A 73 4.98 5.75 1.64
C GLN A 73 4.64 4.26 1.65
N PHE A 74 5.60 3.45 2.11
CA PHE A 74 5.47 2.00 2.20
C PHE A 74 5.85 1.52 3.60
N GLY A 75 4.97 0.75 4.24
CA GLY A 75 5.23 0.19 5.56
C GLY A 75 3.96 0.08 6.43
N PRO A 76 4.01 0.52 7.70
CA PRO A 76 2.85 0.43 8.60
C PRO A 76 1.65 1.19 8.04
N PRO A 77 0.41 0.82 8.42
CA PRO A 77 0.04 -0.17 9.45
C PRO A 77 0.04 -1.62 8.93
N ASN A 78 0.15 -2.59 9.84
CA ASN A 78 -0.24 -3.99 9.60
C ASN A 78 -1.70 -4.23 9.97
N ASP A 79 -2.20 -5.44 9.73
CA ASP A 79 -3.58 -5.86 10.01
C ASP A 79 -4.01 -5.56 11.46
N GLU A 80 -3.13 -5.82 12.44
CA GLU A 80 -3.42 -5.60 13.85
C GLU A 80 -3.52 -4.11 14.22
N ALA A 81 -2.78 -3.25 13.50
CA ALA A 81 -2.77 -1.80 13.73
C ALA A 81 -3.69 -1.02 12.78
N LEU A 82 -4.36 -1.68 11.83
CA LEU A 82 -5.15 -1.01 10.79
C LEU A 82 -6.22 -0.07 11.36
N ARG A 83 -6.82 -0.43 12.50
CA ARG A 83 -7.82 0.39 13.19
C ARG A 83 -7.28 1.74 13.68
N GLY A 84 -5.98 1.83 13.92
CA GLY A 84 -5.30 3.07 14.28
C GLY A 84 -4.97 3.95 13.08
N HIS A 85 -5.18 3.46 11.85
CA HIS A 85 -4.91 4.23 10.65
C HIS A 85 -5.89 5.39 10.49
N ARG A 86 -5.36 6.54 10.09
CA ARG A 86 -6.12 7.78 9.87
C ARG A 86 -7.34 7.60 8.95
N LEU A 87 -7.21 6.74 7.94
CA LEU A 87 -8.25 6.48 6.94
C LEU A 87 -9.22 5.35 7.34
N TYR A 88 -9.03 4.68 8.49
CA TYR A 88 -9.88 3.57 8.92
C TYR A 88 -11.34 4.00 9.09
N ALA A 89 -11.57 5.15 9.75
CA ALA A 89 -12.91 5.70 9.93
C ALA A 89 -13.58 6.12 8.61
N LEU A 90 -12.82 6.28 7.52
CA LEU A 90 -13.30 6.61 6.19
C LEU A 90 -13.61 5.36 5.34
N GLY A 91 -13.41 4.16 5.88
CA GLY A 91 -13.73 2.90 5.22
C GLY A 91 -12.53 2.09 4.72
N LEU A 92 -11.29 2.44 5.10
CA LEU A 92 -10.10 1.68 4.70
C LEU A 92 -10.24 0.20 5.10
N GLN A 93 -10.10 -0.69 4.13
CA GLN A 93 -10.13 -2.14 4.31
C GLN A 93 -8.75 -2.77 4.08
N PRO A 94 -8.42 -3.88 4.78
CA PRO A 94 -7.18 -4.60 4.52
C PRO A 94 -7.20 -5.21 3.10
N TYR A 95 -6.00 -5.42 2.53
CA TYR A 95 -5.79 -6.09 1.23
C TYR A 95 -6.56 -5.50 0.03
N SER A 96 -7.00 -4.25 0.15
CA SER A 96 -7.81 -3.53 -0.83
C SER A 96 -7.10 -2.25 -1.25
N ALA A 97 -7.36 -1.77 -2.46
CA ALA A 97 -6.77 -0.55 -2.99
C ALA A 97 -7.80 0.58 -3.04
N PHE A 98 -7.38 1.78 -2.68
CA PHE A 98 -8.23 2.97 -2.68
C PHE A 98 -7.46 4.17 -3.22
N GLU A 99 -8.15 5.03 -3.96
CA GLU A 99 -7.73 6.40 -4.22
C GLU A 99 -8.21 7.28 -3.07
N VAL A 100 -7.31 8.11 -2.53
CA VAL A 100 -7.64 9.06 -1.46
C VAL A 100 -7.77 10.46 -2.07
N VAL A 101 -9.00 10.93 -2.21
CA VAL A 101 -9.27 12.27 -2.74
C VAL A 101 -9.24 13.31 -1.63
N ASN A 102 -8.75 14.52 -1.94
CA ASN A 102 -8.53 15.60 -0.97
C ASN A 102 -7.65 15.18 0.22
N SER A 103 -6.57 14.46 -0.06
CA SER A 103 -5.72 13.87 0.96
C SER A 103 -5.09 14.91 1.90
N SER A 104 -5.29 14.74 3.21
CA SER A 104 -4.64 15.60 4.22
C SER A 104 -3.13 15.41 4.23
N TRP A 105 -2.63 14.26 3.75
CA TRP A 105 -1.21 13.97 3.64
C TRP A 105 -0.56 14.81 2.54
N ILE A 106 -1.18 14.89 1.37
CA ILE A 106 -0.73 15.75 0.27
C ILE A 106 -0.71 17.23 0.70
N ALA A 107 -1.75 17.68 1.41
CA ALA A 107 -1.79 19.04 1.97
C ALA A 107 -0.63 19.29 2.96
N SER A 108 -0.26 18.28 3.75
CA SER A 108 0.88 18.38 4.69
C SER A 108 2.23 18.43 3.96
N LEU A 109 2.37 17.71 2.85
CA LEU A 109 3.56 17.76 1.99
C LEU A 109 3.70 19.13 1.31
N GLU A 110 2.59 19.66 0.81
CA GLU A 110 2.54 21.00 0.21
C GLU A 110 2.96 22.07 1.22
N GLU A 111 2.37 22.07 2.42
CA GLU A 111 2.71 22.98 3.52
C GLU A 111 4.20 22.92 3.87
N ALA A 112 4.74 21.71 4.05
CA ALA A 112 6.15 21.54 4.37
C ALA A 112 7.08 22.09 3.27
N ASN A 113 6.65 22.05 2.02
CA ASN A 113 7.41 22.54 0.88
C ASN A 113 7.36 24.08 0.71
N ARG A 114 6.54 24.82 1.47
CA ARG A 114 6.42 26.29 1.34
C ARG A 114 7.68 27.07 1.70
N VAL A 115 8.61 26.46 2.42
CA VAL A 115 9.92 27.05 2.72
C VAL A 115 10.76 27.26 1.45
N HIS A 116 10.42 26.61 0.33
CA HIS A 116 11.12 26.74 -0.93
C HIS A 116 10.76 28.05 -1.64
N PRO A 117 11.73 28.90 -2.05
CA PRO A 117 11.46 30.19 -2.70
C PRO A 117 10.67 30.12 -4.01
N ARG A 118 10.67 28.98 -4.68
CA ARG A 118 9.88 28.70 -5.90
C ARG A 118 8.76 27.70 -5.63
N HIS A 119 8.15 27.78 -4.46
CA HIS A 119 7.03 26.93 -4.11
C HIS A 119 5.89 27.09 -5.13
N MET A 120 5.42 25.97 -5.66
CA MET A 120 4.35 25.87 -6.66
C MET A 120 3.30 24.90 -6.10
N PRO A 121 2.21 25.40 -5.47
CA PRO A 121 1.18 24.56 -4.86
C PRO A 121 0.54 23.58 -5.85
N GLU A 122 0.48 23.96 -7.14
CA GLU A 122 -0.04 23.16 -8.24
C GLU A 122 0.69 21.83 -8.44
N CYS A 123 1.96 21.72 -8.04
CA CYS A 123 2.72 20.47 -8.13
C CYS A 123 2.20 19.40 -7.15
N PHE A 124 1.45 19.79 -6.12
CA PHE A 124 0.85 18.89 -5.13
C PHE A 124 -0.61 18.52 -5.48
N ARG A 125 -1.04 18.73 -6.73
CA ARG A 125 -2.36 18.24 -7.20
C ARG A 125 -2.32 16.79 -7.69
N ALA A 126 -1.14 16.20 -7.82
CA ALA A 126 -0.97 14.81 -8.25
C ALA A 126 -1.29 13.80 -7.13
N ALA A 127 -1.61 12.57 -7.51
CA ALA A 127 -2.03 11.52 -6.58
C ALA A 127 -0.90 11.11 -5.61
N GLY A 128 -1.19 11.14 -4.31
CA GLY A 128 -0.36 10.54 -3.27
C GLY A 128 -0.85 9.12 -2.99
N ILE A 129 0.04 8.14 -3.04
CA ILE A 129 -0.31 6.73 -2.86
C ILE A 129 0.35 6.18 -1.60
N SER A 130 -0.44 5.50 -0.79
CA SER A 130 -0.01 4.80 0.42
C SER A 130 -0.38 3.33 0.31
N PHE A 131 0.58 2.44 0.56
CA PHE A 131 0.37 0.99 0.64
C PHE A 131 0.63 0.50 2.06
N SER A 132 -0.36 -0.16 2.67
CA SER A 132 -0.21 -0.82 3.97
C SER A 132 0.31 -2.25 3.81
N ARG A 133 1.37 -2.57 4.53
CA ARG A 133 1.99 -3.90 4.53
C ARG A 133 1.23 -4.87 5.44
N SER A 134 0.88 -6.06 4.94
CA SER A 134 0.64 -7.22 5.80
C SER A 134 1.94 -7.99 6.02
N THR A 135 2.08 -8.59 7.20
CA THR A 135 3.23 -9.34 7.74
C THR A 135 4.53 -8.57 8.05
N ILE A 136 4.64 -8.07 9.29
CA ILE A 136 5.90 -8.03 10.05
C ILE A 136 5.92 -9.26 10.96
N ARG A 137 6.80 -10.24 10.68
CA ARG A 137 7.32 -11.06 11.77
C ARG A 137 8.34 -10.19 12.52
N PRO A 138 8.30 -10.13 13.86
CA PRO A 138 9.34 -9.42 14.61
C PRO A 138 10.70 -10.05 14.28
N TRP A 139 11.65 -9.21 13.89
CA TRP A 139 13.06 -9.57 13.79
C TRP A 139 13.58 -9.78 15.21
N ASN A 140 13.62 -11.03 15.68
CA ASN A 140 14.36 -11.38 16.89
C ASN A 140 15.85 -11.44 16.53
N SER A 141 16.59 -10.38 16.85
CA SER A 141 18.05 -10.41 16.85
C SER A 141 18.53 -11.30 17.99
N SER A 142 18.74 -12.57 17.70
CA SER A 142 19.54 -13.46 18.53
C SER A 142 20.39 -14.32 17.60
N ARG A 143 21.50 -13.73 17.13
CA ARG A 143 22.70 -14.51 16.78
C ARG A 143 23.93 -13.78 17.28
N GLU A 144 24.58 -14.48 18.19
CA GLU A 144 25.88 -14.27 18.77
C GLU A 144 26.92 -13.88 17.72
N ILE A 145 27.66 -12.82 18.01
CA ILE A 145 28.96 -12.58 17.40
C ILE A 145 29.94 -13.39 18.25
N SER A 146 30.29 -14.59 17.81
CA SER A 146 31.50 -15.26 18.29
C SER A 146 32.72 -14.48 17.80
N ARG A 147 33.62 -14.19 18.74
CA ARG A 147 34.91 -13.51 18.55
C ARG A 147 35.86 -14.29 17.66
#